data_AF-A0A942AVT6-F1
#
_entry.id   AF-A0A942AVT6-F1
#
_cell.length_a   1.000
_cell.length_b   1.000
_cell.length_c   1.000
_cell.angle_alpha   90.00
_cell.angle_beta   90.00
_cell.angle_gamma   90.00
#
_symmetry.space_group_name_H-M   'P 1'
#
loop_
_entity.id
_entity.type
_entity.pdbx_description
1 polymer ?
#
loop_
_entity_poly.entity_id
_entity_poly.type
_entity_poly.pdbx_seq_one_letter_code
_entity_poly.pdbx_strand_id
1 'polypeptide(L)'
;MKFLPTAKAGAAVAATVLAGAALTGCQAKESAAPAEEGSSAAPAEITVAASDSSCELSGTAGTTGANTFLITNNGSKVTEFYVYGEGERVMGEVENISPGLQRKLIVQLTEPGTYQTACKPGMIGDGIRGDFTVTGDAVQIDTEGKFKEAADNYKRYVNSQTDALVPAVEAFVAAIKAGDIEGAKAQYPTSRTYYERIEPVAESFPNDLDPRIDLREADLEPGQRWTGFHRLEKDLWVDGLKPDTNEIADQLVADVKELNDGVKASDWTIDSTQIAGGAQGLLDEVAKSKISGEEDIFSHTDLWDFNANIQGSQTAVASVRPILDERNPDLGKRVDQRFAEVEALLEKYRQGDGFVTYDKVTEPERQALSRAIDALSAEVSQVQGVIAPQ
;
A
#
# COMPACT_ATOMS: atom_id res chain seq x y z
N MET A 1 -30.72 -64.61 -39.60
CA MET A 1 -31.41 -65.06 -40.84
C MET A 1 -32.24 -63.87 -41.36
N LYS A 2 -32.08 -63.50 -42.64
CA LYS A 2 -32.68 -62.39 -43.41
C LYS A 2 -32.11 -60.99 -43.11
N PHE A 3 -31.16 -60.43 -43.89
CA PHE A 3 -31.05 -60.01 -45.30
C PHE A 3 -31.65 -58.62 -45.65
N LEU A 4 -30.74 -57.76 -46.15
CA LEU A 4 -30.76 -56.42 -46.79
C LEU A 4 -31.91 -56.13 -47.81
N PRO A 5 -32.17 -54.84 -48.18
CA PRO A 5 -31.45 -54.21 -49.30
C PRO A 5 -31.07 -52.71 -49.18
N THR A 6 -29.91 -52.42 -49.77
CA THR A 6 -29.39 -51.27 -50.54
C THR A 6 -30.26 -50.06 -50.91
N ALA A 7 -29.66 -48.86 -50.85
CA ALA A 7 -29.58 -47.92 -51.99
C ALA A 7 -28.37 -46.94 -51.87
N LYS A 8 -27.47 -46.98 -52.86
CA LYS A 8 -26.57 -45.88 -53.31
C LYS A 8 -27.41 -44.96 -54.24
N ALA A 9 -27.10 -43.75 -54.67
CA ALA A 9 -25.91 -42.90 -54.77
C ALA A 9 -26.38 -41.45 -55.05
N GLY A 10 -25.51 -40.45 -54.90
CA GLY A 10 -25.74 -39.13 -55.49
C GLY A 10 -24.79 -38.05 -54.92
N ALA A 11 -23.59 -37.97 -55.48
CA ALA A 11 -22.59 -36.96 -55.15
C ALA A 11 -22.91 -35.60 -55.79
N ALA A 12 -22.69 -34.50 -55.06
CA ALA A 12 -22.42 -33.19 -55.64
C ALA A 12 -21.33 -32.51 -54.81
N VAL A 13 -20.21 -32.23 -55.48
CA VAL A 13 -19.02 -31.56 -54.98
C VAL A 13 -19.26 -30.05 -54.94
N ALA A 14 -18.97 -29.41 -53.81
CA ALA A 14 -18.70 -27.97 -53.76
C ALA A 14 -17.54 -27.73 -52.79
N ALA A 15 -16.35 -27.55 -53.34
CA ALA A 15 -15.16 -27.16 -52.60
C ALA A 15 -15.30 -25.69 -52.17
N THR A 16 -15.30 -25.43 -50.87
CA THR A 16 -15.16 -24.07 -50.32
C THR A 16 -13.83 -23.98 -49.59
N VAL A 17 -12.91 -23.21 -50.17
CA VAL A 17 -11.63 -22.84 -49.59
C VAL A 17 -11.91 -21.89 -48.42
N LEU A 18 -11.71 -22.35 -47.19
CA LEU A 18 -11.65 -21.49 -46.01
C LEU A 18 -10.20 -21.02 -45.84
N ALA A 19 -9.94 -19.79 -46.28
CA ALA A 19 -8.71 -19.08 -45.97
C ALA A 19 -8.69 -18.75 -44.48
N GLY A 20 -7.78 -19.40 -43.74
CA GLY A 20 -7.47 -19.05 -42.35
C GLY A 20 -6.70 -17.74 -42.30
N ALA A 21 -7.32 -16.68 -41.80
CA ALA A 21 -6.64 -15.46 -41.40
C ALA A 21 -6.11 -15.65 -39.97
N ALA A 22 -4.82 -15.97 -39.84
CA ALA A 22 -4.10 -15.82 -38.59
C ALA A 22 -3.77 -14.32 -38.43
N LEU A 23 -4.39 -13.66 -37.45
CA LEU A 23 -4.02 -12.31 -37.03
C LEU A 23 -2.76 -12.38 -36.17
N THR A 24 -1.59 -12.37 -36.80
CA THR A 24 -0.33 -12.02 -36.15
C THR A 24 -0.26 -10.50 -36.01
N GLY A 25 -0.56 -9.98 -34.82
CA GLY A 25 -0.34 -8.58 -34.47
C GLY A 25 1.15 -8.29 -34.29
N CYS A 26 1.83 -7.85 -35.34
CA CYS A 26 3.13 -7.19 -35.21
C CYS A 26 2.88 -5.75 -34.72
N GLN A 27 3.24 -5.44 -33.47
CA GLN A 27 3.45 -4.06 -33.07
C GLN A 27 4.67 -3.52 -33.84
N ALA A 28 4.48 -2.37 -34.50
CA ALA A 28 5.57 -1.64 -35.12
C ALA A 28 6.46 -1.03 -34.03
N LYS A 29 7.75 -1.34 -34.12
CA LYS A 29 8.82 -0.71 -33.34
C LYS A 29 8.92 0.76 -33.79
N GLU A 30 8.48 1.70 -32.95
CA GLU A 30 8.72 3.12 -33.18
C GLU A 30 10.22 3.39 -33.09
N SER A 31 10.79 3.86 -34.19
CA SER A 31 12.16 4.35 -34.25
C SER A 31 12.20 5.74 -33.62
N ALA A 32 13.05 5.92 -32.61
CA ALA A 32 13.30 7.20 -31.96
C ALA A 32 13.64 8.29 -32.98
N ALA A 33 12.95 9.43 -32.90
CA ALA A 33 13.33 10.65 -33.59
C ALA A 33 14.60 11.26 -32.95
N PRO A 34 15.43 12.00 -33.69
CA PRO A 34 16.63 12.61 -33.13
C PRO A 34 16.25 13.68 -32.10
N ALA A 35 16.94 13.68 -30.95
CA ALA A 35 16.76 14.67 -29.90
C ALA A 35 17.18 16.07 -30.38
N GLU A 36 16.35 17.07 -30.14
CA GLU A 36 16.75 18.49 -30.18
C GLU A 36 17.53 18.83 -28.91
N GLU A 37 18.70 19.43 -29.07
CA GLU A 37 19.52 19.95 -27.97
C GLU A 37 18.83 21.16 -27.34
N GLY A 38 18.41 21.03 -26.07
CA GLY A 38 17.91 22.16 -25.29
C GLY A 38 16.84 21.85 -24.22
N SER A 39 16.31 20.64 -24.14
CA SER A 39 15.44 20.23 -23.03
C SER A 39 16.26 19.51 -21.97
N SER A 40 16.10 19.88 -20.69
CA SER A 40 16.47 18.99 -19.58
C SER A 40 15.77 17.66 -19.82
N ALA A 41 16.52 16.62 -20.15
CA ALA A 41 15.96 15.30 -20.37
C ALA A 41 15.30 14.86 -19.06
N ALA A 42 14.06 14.37 -19.13
CA ALA A 42 13.46 13.67 -18.00
C ALA A 42 14.46 12.61 -17.49
N PRO A 43 14.64 12.45 -16.17
CA PRO A 43 15.47 11.39 -15.64
C PRO A 43 15.07 10.06 -16.29
N ALA A 44 16.05 9.30 -16.77
CA ALA A 44 15.78 8.03 -17.42
C ALA A 44 15.06 7.10 -16.41
N GLU A 45 13.92 6.54 -16.82
CA GLU A 45 13.17 5.58 -16.01
C GLU A 45 14.06 4.36 -15.72
N ILE A 46 14.22 4.01 -14.44
CA ILE A 46 15.01 2.86 -13.99
C ILE A 46 14.10 1.65 -13.94
N THR A 47 14.26 0.74 -14.89
CA THR A 47 13.56 -0.56 -14.83
C THR A 47 14.16 -1.43 -13.72
N VAL A 48 13.29 -2.12 -13.00
CA VAL A 48 13.63 -3.09 -11.94
C VAL A 48 13.05 -4.45 -12.33
N ALA A 49 13.91 -5.41 -12.60
CA ALA A 49 13.53 -6.80 -12.83
C ALA A 49 13.65 -7.58 -11.50
N ALA A 50 12.54 -7.67 -10.78
CA ALA A 50 12.44 -8.43 -9.54
C ALA A 50 12.21 -9.92 -9.84
N SER A 51 12.83 -10.81 -9.08
CA SER A 51 12.58 -12.24 -9.08
C SER A 51 12.63 -12.81 -7.65
N ASP A 52 12.39 -14.11 -7.48
CA ASP A 52 12.44 -14.75 -6.16
C ASP A 52 13.84 -14.70 -5.52
N SER A 53 14.90 -14.42 -6.30
CA SER A 53 16.28 -14.43 -5.85
C SER A 53 17.17 -13.30 -6.42
N SER A 54 16.62 -12.38 -7.20
CA SER A 54 17.35 -11.21 -7.71
C SER A 54 16.50 -9.94 -7.75
N CYS A 55 17.17 -8.79 -7.66
CA CYS A 55 16.58 -7.46 -7.83
C CYS A 55 17.49 -6.69 -8.80
N GLU A 56 17.23 -6.79 -10.10
CA GLU A 56 18.13 -6.25 -11.14
C GLU A 56 17.65 -4.88 -11.63
N LEU A 57 18.42 -3.84 -11.33
CA LEU A 57 18.17 -2.48 -11.80
C LEU A 57 18.91 -2.23 -13.12
N SER A 58 18.26 -1.55 -14.08
CA SER A 58 18.92 -1.09 -15.32
C SER A 58 19.95 0.02 -15.10
N GLY A 59 19.90 0.69 -13.95
CA GLY A 59 20.88 1.65 -13.48
C GLY A 59 20.85 1.78 -11.96
N THR A 60 22.01 1.88 -11.33
CA THR A 60 22.17 2.00 -9.87
C THR A 60 22.59 3.41 -9.46
N ALA A 61 22.28 4.40 -10.29
CA ALA A 61 22.54 5.81 -10.01
C ALA A 61 21.42 6.69 -10.54
N GLY A 62 21.19 7.79 -9.83
CA GLY A 62 20.21 8.82 -10.16
C GLY A 62 20.71 10.21 -9.79
N THR A 63 19.81 11.18 -9.85
CA THR A 63 20.08 12.57 -9.45
C THR A 63 19.16 13.01 -8.34
N THR A 64 19.54 14.07 -7.63
CA THR A 64 18.62 14.72 -6.70
C THR A 64 17.32 15.13 -7.39
N GLY A 65 16.20 14.99 -6.70
CA GLY A 65 14.83 15.16 -7.23
C GLY A 65 14.14 13.83 -7.56
N ALA A 66 13.24 13.87 -8.55
CA ALA A 66 12.38 12.74 -8.90
C ALA A 66 13.17 11.60 -9.55
N ASN A 67 13.12 10.41 -8.95
CA ASN A 67 13.65 9.17 -9.51
C ASN A 67 12.49 8.21 -9.74
N THR A 68 12.34 7.73 -10.98
CA THR A 68 11.25 6.81 -11.35
C THR A 68 11.79 5.40 -11.50
N PHE A 69 11.18 4.47 -10.77
CA PHE A 69 11.42 3.04 -10.84
C PHE A 69 10.22 2.36 -11.50
N LEU A 70 10.46 1.50 -12.49
CA LEU A 70 9.45 0.66 -13.13
C LEU A 70 9.71 -0.80 -12.77
N ILE A 71 8.97 -1.30 -11.79
CA ILE A 71 9.16 -2.61 -11.20
C ILE A 71 8.34 -3.64 -11.94
N THR A 72 8.99 -4.70 -12.41
CA THR A 72 8.36 -5.87 -13.03
C THR A 72 8.67 -7.09 -12.20
N ASN A 73 7.64 -7.76 -11.68
CA ASN A 73 7.80 -9.02 -10.95
C ASN A 73 7.86 -10.19 -11.93
N ASN A 74 9.07 -10.73 -12.14
CA ASN A 74 9.35 -11.92 -12.94
C ASN A 74 9.45 -13.19 -12.09
N GLY A 75 9.25 -13.09 -10.77
CA GLY A 75 9.28 -14.19 -9.82
C GLY A 75 7.98 -14.98 -9.77
N SER A 76 7.92 -15.93 -8.83
CA SER A 76 6.74 -16.74 -8.54
C SER A 76 6.00 -16.29 -7.28
N LYS A 77 6.63 -15.48 -6.44
CA LYS A 77 6.04 -14.90 -5.22
C LYS A 77 5.52 -13.49 -5.48
N VAL A 78 4.57 -13.03 -4.66
CA VAL A 78 4.31 -11.59 -4.51
C VAL A 78 5.60 -10.93 -3.99
N THR A 79 5.96 -9.76 -4.50
CA THR A 79 7.14 -9.01 -4.06
C THR A 79 6.77 -7.56 -3.80
N GLU A 80 7.59 -6.87 -3.02
CA GLU A 80 7.55 -5.42 -2.87
C GLU A 80 8.85 -4.82 -3.41
N PHE A 81 8.87 -3.51 -3.58
CA PHE A 81 10.08 -2.76 -3.89
C PHE A 81 10.17 -1.50 -3.02
N TYR A 82 11.30 -1.33 -2.34
CA TYR A 82 11.57 -0.22 -1.43
C TYR A 82 12.78 0.59 -1.88
N VAL A 83 12.77 1.88 -1.56
CA VAL A 83 13.93 2.76 -1.55
C VAL A 83 14.13 3.26 -0.12
N TYR A 84 15.29 2.95 0.46
CA TYR A 84 15.69 3.34 1.82
C TYR A 84 16.74 4.45 1.79
N GLY A 85 16.58 5.40 2.71
CA GLY A 85 17.55 6.44 3.03
C GLY A 85 18.40 6.09 4.23
N GLU A 86 18.99 7.11 4.86
CA GLU A 86 19.76 6.96 6.09
C GLU A 86 18.89 6.40 7.23
N GLY A 87 19.46 5.51 8.06
CA GLY A 87 18.78 4.95 9.23
C GLY A 87 17.58 4.07 8.91
N GLU A 88 17.57 3.41 7.75
CA GLU A 88 16.47 2.55 7.25
C GLU A 88 15.14 3.28 7.04
N ARG A 89 15.16 4.61 6.98
CA ARG A 89 13.98 5.38 6.62
C ARG A 89 13.49 4.99 5.22
N VAL A 90 12.23 4.59 5.12
CA VAL A 90 11.55 4.39 3.84
C VAL A 90 11.39 5.73 3.14
N MET A 91 12.03 5.86 1.97
CA MET A 91 11.87 7.01 1.07
C MET A 91 10.72 6.82 0.08
N GLY A 92 10.33 5.58 -0.17
CA GLY A 92 9.16 5.26 -0.95
C GLY A 92 9.15 3.79 -1.29
N GLU A 93 7.95 3.27 -1.51
CA GLU A 93 7.74 1.86 -1.76
C GLU A 93 6.55 1.61 -2.68
N VAL A 94 6.56 0.45 -3.29
CA VAL A 94 5.38 -0.12 -3.90
C VAL A 94 5.29 -1.58 -3.51
N GLU A 95 4.17 -1.92 -2.92
CA GLU A 95 3.99 -3.20 -2.29
C GLU A 95 3.19 -4.17 -3.14
N ASN A 96 3.12 -5.41 -2.67
CA ASN A 96 2.10 -6.34 -3.13
C ASN A 96 2.14 -6.63 -4.65
N ILE A 97 3.29 -6.53 -5.30
CA ILE A 97 3.44 -6.71 -6.75
C ILE A 97 3.32 -8.21 -7.09
N SER A 98 2.16 -8.64 -7.59
CA SER A 98 1.92 -10.05 -7.93
C SER A 98 2.75 -10.51 -9.14
N PRO A 99 3.05 -11.81 -9.28
CA PRO A 99 3.78 -12.34 -10.44
C PRO A 99 3.22 -11.88 -11.78
N GLY A 100 4.10 -11.40 -12.66
CA GLY A 100 3.75 -10.89 -13.99
C GLY A 100 3.17 -9.47 -14.00
N LEU A 101 2.98 -8.83 -12.85
CA LEU A 101 2.56 -7.43 -12.79
C LEU A 101 3.74 -6.46 -12.88
N GLN A 102 3.42 -5.28 -13.37
CA GLN A 102 4.30 -4.13 -13.38
C GLN A 102 3.69 -3.01 -12.51
N ARG A 103 4.56 -2.29 -11.81
CA ARG A 103 4.21 -1.14 -10.96
C ARG A 103 5.25 -0.04 -11.14
N LYS A 104 4.82 1.21 -10.97
CA LYS A 104 5.69 2.37 -11.04
C LYS A 104 5.81 2.98 -9.64
N LEU A 105 7.02 3.34 -9.25
CA LEU A 105 7.30 4.09 -8.04
C LEU A 105 8.10 5.33 -8.41
N ILE A 106 7.66 6.50 -7.95
CA ILE A 106 8.40 7.76 -8.07
C ILE A 106 8.82 8.19 -6.67
N VAL A 107 10.11 8.44 -6.47
CA VAL A 107 10.67 8.86 -5.19
C VAL A 107 11.39 10.19 -5.36
N GLN A 108 11.12 11.18 -4.50
CA GLN A 108 11.96 12.39 -4.44
C GLN A 108 13.16 12.15 -3.52
N LEU A 109 14.36 12.15 -4.10
CA LEU A 109 15.62 12.00 -3.36
C LEU A 109 16.26 13.38 -3.23
N THR A 110 16.12 14.02 -2.07
CA THR A 110 16.51 15.43 -1.90
C THR A 110 18.00 15.64 -1.72
N GLU A 111 18.69 14.67 -1.12
CA GLU A 111 20.10 14.77 -0.79
C GLU A 111 20.95 13.86 -1.70
N PRO A 112 22.14 14.31 -2.15
CA PRO A 112 23.10 13.41 -2.78
C PRO A 112 23.65 12.41 -1.75
N GLY A 113 23.97 11.20 -2.18
CA GLY A 113 24.49 10.17 -1.28
C GLY A 113 24.16 8.75 -1.74
N THR A 114 24.37 7.80 -0.83
CA THR A 114 24.04 6.40 -1.06
C THR A 114 22.71 6.07 -0.39
N TYR A 115 21.78 5.56 -1.19
CA TYR A 115 20.51 5.00 -0.79
C TYR A 115 20.56 3.48 -1.00
N GLN A 116 19.59 2.75 -0.48
CA GLN A 116 19.43 1.33 -0.77
C GLN A 116 18.12 1.06 -1.48
N THR A 117 18.13 0.19 -2.48
CA THR A 117 16.92 -0.38 -3.07
C THR A 117 16.77 -1.82 -2.61
N ALA A 118 15.53 -2.29 -2.44
CA ALA A 118 15.28 -3.68 -2.04
C ALA A 118 14.09 -4.26 -2.78
N CYS A 119 14.22 -5.47 -3.34
CA CYS A 119 13.06 -6.28 -3.69
C CYS A 119 12.81 -7.29 -2.56
N LYS A 120 11.57 -7.39 -2.04
CA LYS A 120 11.22 -8.33 -0.96
C LYS A 120 10.32 -9.47 -1.45
N PRO A 121 10.87 -10.54 -2.07
CA PRO A 121 10.06 -11.65 -2.56
C PRO A 121 9.46 -12.46 -1.40
N GLY A 122 8.13 -12.47 -1.33
CA GLY A 122 7.38 -13.07 -0.24
C GLY A 122 7.10 -12.13 0.93
N MET A 123 7.41 -10.83 0.81
CA MET A 123 6.99 -9.78 1.77
C MET A 123 7.56 -9.99 3.18
N ILE A 124 8.72 -10.64 3.30
CA ILE A 124 9.36 -10.98 4.57
C ILE A 124 10.86 -10.68 4.56
N GLY A 125 11.38 -10.29 5.72
CA GLY A 125 12.79 -10.00 5.97
C GLY A 125 13.31 -8.76 5.24
N ASP A 126 14.64 -8.62 5.21
CA ASP A 126 15.32 -7.43 4.68
C ASP A 126 15.29 -7.27 3.16
N GLY A 127 14.84 -8.31 2.43
CA GLY A 127 14.84 -8.35 0.98
C GLY A 127 16.22 -8.49 0.32
N ILE A 128 16.21 -8.48 -0.99
CA ILE A 128 17.40 -8.49 -1.86
C ILE A 128 17.80 -7.03 -2.09
N ARG A 129 18.79 -6.57 -1.32
CA ARG A 129 19.22 -5.17 -1.30
C ARG A 129 20.36 -4.88 -2.28
N GLY A 130 20.42 -3.62 -2.74
CA GLY A 130 21.51 -3.08 -3.54
C GLY A 130 21.66 -1.57 -3.36
N ASP A 131 22.89 -1.08 -3.51
CA ASP A 131 23.19 0.35 -3.38
C ASP A 131 22.66 1.15 -4.60
N PHE A 132 22.15 2.34 -4.33
CA PHE A 132 21.71 3.32 -5.32
C PHE A 132 22.34 4.68 -5.05
N THR A 133 23.15 5.19 -5.99
CA THR A 133 23.91 6.43 -5.79
C THR A 133 23.17 7.63 -6.37
N VAL A 134 22.88 8.63 -5.55
CA VAL A 134 22.27 9.90 -5.96
C VAL A 134 23.33 10.96 -6.05
N THR A 135 23.39 11.66 -7.18
CA THR A 135 24.33 12.75 -7.45
C THR A 135 23.61 14.08 -7.67
N GLY A 136 24.32 15.19 -7.58
CA GLY A 136 23.75 16.53 -7.74
C GLY A 136 23.83 17.36 -6.47
N ASP A 137 23.24 18.55 -6.51
CA ASP A 137 23.12 19.43 -5.35
C ASP A 137 21.84 19.09 -4.59
N ALA A 138 21.87 19.26 -3.26
CA ALA A 138 20.69 19.09 -2.42
C ALA A 138 19.54 19.97 -2.92
N VAL A 139 18.35 19.37 -3.08
CA VAL A 139 17.14 20.06 -3.55
C VAL A 139 16.11 20.12 -2.45
N GLN A 140 15.33 21.20 -2.46
CA GLN A 140 14.16 21.33 -1.61
C GLN A 140 12.92 21.03 -2.45
N ILE A 141 12.08 20.11 -1.98
CA ILE A 141 10.81 19.76 -2.61
C ILE A 141 9.65 20.40 -1.84
N ASP A 142 8.53 20.61 -2.52
CA ASP A 142 7.26 21.01 -1.92
C ASP A 142 7.36 22.26 -1.02
N THR A 143 8.22 23.21 -1.41
CA THR A 143 8.45 24.46 -0.67
C THR A 143 7.55 25.61 -1.11
N GLU A 144 6.89 25.49 -2.27
CA GLU A 144 6.03 26.54 -2.83
C GLU A 144 4.79 25.95 -3.54
N GLY A 145 3.78 26.80 -3.73
CA GLY A 145 2.60 26.49 -4.53
C GLY A 145 1.77 25.31 -4.01
N LYS A 146 1.10 24.61 -4.95
CA LYS A 146 0.14 23.54 -4.65
C LYS A 146 0.77 22.32 -3.99
N PHE A 147 2.03 22.04 -4.27
CA PHE A 147 2.77 20.94 -3.67
C PHE A 147 3.01 21.17 -2.19
N LYS A 148 3.47 22.38 -1.83
CA LYS A 148 3.56 22.79 -0.43
C LYS A 148 2.21 22.71 0.29
N GLU A 149 1.17 23.25 -0.33
CA GLU A 149 -0.17 23.22 0.25
C GLU A 149 -0.66 21.78 0.50
N ALA A 150 -0.42 20.86 -0.43
CA ALA A 150 -0.75 19.44 -0.28
C ALA A 150 0.01 18.81 0.89
N ALA A 151 1.34 18.98 0.94
CA ALA A 151 2.20 18.47 2.01
C ALA A 151 1.80 19.04 3.39
N ASP A 152 1.58 20.37 3.48
CA ASP A 152 1.16 21.04 4.72
C ASP A 152 -0.23 20.58 5.18
N ASN A 153 -1.17 20.39 4.25
CA ASN A 153 -2.52 19.88 4.55
C ASN A 153 -2.46 18.45 5.09
N TYR A 154 -1.71 17.57 4.42
CA TYR A 154 -1.59 16.18 4.84
C TYR A 154 -0.83 16.05 6.17
N LYS A 155 0.20 16.88 6.40
CA LYS A 155 0.88 16.96 7.71
C LYS A 155 -0.07 17.36 8.83
N ARG A 156 -0.96 18.33 8.59
CA ARG A 156 -2.02 18.67 9.56
C ARG A 156 -2.95 17.50 9.82
N TYR A 157 -3.32 16.74 8.79
CA TYR A 157 -4.15 15.56 8.94
C TYR A 157 -3.44 14.47 9.79
N VAL A 158 -2.20 14.12 9.48
CA VAL A 158 -1.41 13.13 10.25
C VAL A 158 -1.26 13.56 11.71
N ASN A 159 -0.94 14.84 11.96
CA ASN A 159 -0.89 15.38 13.31
C ASN A 159 -2.23 15.22 14.03
N SER A 160 -3.36 15.48 13.34
CA SER A 160 -4.68 15.31 13.95
C SER A 160 -5.02 13.85 14.28
N GLN A 161 -4.55 12.89 13.47
CA GLN A 161 -4.78 11.47 13.74
C GLN A 161 -3.93 11.00 14.93
N THR A 162 -2.65 11.37 14.98
CA THR A 162 -1.78 11.05 16.14
C THR A 162 -2.23 11.74 17.43
N ASP A 163 -2.70 13.00 17.36
CA ASP A 163 -3.31 13.72 18.48
C ASP A 163 -4.53 12.99 19.06
N ALA A 164 -5.31 12.31 18.20
CA ALA A 164 -6.48 11.55 18.61
C ALA A 164 -6.15 10.11 19.01
N LEU A 165 -5.12 9.50 18.42
CA LEU A 165 -4.62 8.16 18.73
C LEU A 165 -4.18 8.07 20.19
N VAL A 166 -3.35 9.02 20.66
CA VAL A 166 -2.80 9.00 22.02
C VAL A 166 -3.88 8.87 23.11
N PRO A 167 -4.89 9.75 23.20
CA PRO A 167 -5.92 9.62 24.23
C PRO A 167 -6.82 8.40 24.03
N ALA A 168 -7.04 7.93 22.79
CA ALA A 168 -7.79 6.71 22.54
C ALA A 168 -7.07 5.46 23.08
N VAL A 169 -5.77 5.38 22.85
CA VAL A 169 -4.90 4.30 23.37
C VAL A 169 -4.74 4.39 24.89
N GLU A 170 -4.60 5.60 25.45
CA GLU A 170 -4.57 5.78 26.91
C GLU A 170 -5.87 5.29 27.57
N ALA A 171 -7.02 5.53 26.96
CA ALA A 171 -8.31 5.02 27.46
C ALA A 171 -8.41 3.49 27.36
N PHE A 172 -8.00 2.91 26.22
CA PHE A 172 -7.93 1.46 26.01
C PHE A 172 -7.03 0.78 27.05
N VAL A 173 -5.82 1.29 27.25
CA VAL A 173 -4.86 0.77 28.23
C VAL A 173 -5.35 0.96 29.66
N ALA A 174 -6.04 2.05 29.97
CA ALA A 174 -6.65 2.23 31.29
C ALA A 174 -7.72 1.17 31.59
N ALA A 175 -8.53 0.77 30.60
CA ALA A 175 -9.52 -0.31 30.76
C ALA A 175 -8.84 -1.66 31.04
N ILE A 176 -7.77 -2.00 30.29
CA ILE A 176 -6.97 -3.20 30.54
C ILE A 176 -6.44 -3.23 31.97
N LYS A 177 -5.81 -2.14 32.42
CA LYS A 177 -5.18 -2.04 33.75
C LYS A 177 -6.21 -2.07 34.88
N ALA A 178 -7.45 -1.63 34.62
CA ALA A 178 -8.57 -1.74 35.54
C ALA A 178 -9.19 -3.15 35.58
N GLY A 179 -8.80 -4.05 34.68
CA GLY A 179 -9.43 -5.37 34.51
C GLY A 179 -10.80 -5.30 33.85
N ASP A 180 -11.15 -4.19 33.21
CA ASP A 180 -12.39 -4.03 32.43
C ASP A 180 -12.19 -4.62 31.03
N ILE A 181 -12.24 -5.95 30.95
CA ILE A 181 -11.99 -6.71 29.71
C ILE A 181 -13.01 -6.35 28.63
N GLU A 182 -14.29 -6.25 28.98
CA GLU A 182 -15.34 -5.92 28.01
C GLU A 182 -15.22 -4.48 27.51
N GLY A 183 -14.88 -3.53 28.39
CA GLY A 183 -14.57 -2.16 28.01
C GLY A 183 -13.35 -2.07 27.07
N ALA A 184 -12.27 -2.78 27.39
CA ALA A 184 -11.08 -2.83 26.56
C ALA A 184 -11.38 -3.44 25.18
N LYS A 185 -12.12 -4.55 25.12
CA LYS A 185 -12.55 -5.18 23.86
C LYS A 185 -13.39 -4.25 23.00
N ALA A 186 -14.30 -3.49 23.60
CA ALA A 186 -15.13 -2.54 22.87
C ALA A 186 -14.31 -1.36 22.31
N GLN A 187 -13.24 -0.97 23.00
CA GLN A 187 -12.37 0.15 22.60
C GLN A 187 -11.33 -0.23 21.55
N TYR A 188 -10.84 -1.47 21.57
CA TYR A 188 -9.78 -1.99 20.68
C TYR A 188 -9.91 -1.52 19.21
N PRO A 189 -10.99 -1.85 18.45
CA PRO A 189 -11.06 -1.47 17.04
C PRO A 189 -11.17 0.04 16.80
N THR A 190 -11.83 0.75 17.71
CA THR A 190 -11.96 2.22 17.61
C THR A 190 -10.68 2.97 17.97
N SER A 191 -9.82 2.36 18.79
CA SER A 191 -8.52 2.94 19.14
C SER A 191 -7.51 2.79 17.99
N ARG A 192 -7.53 1.65 17.28
CA ARG A 192 -6.71 1.36 16.10
C ARG A 192 -7.03 2.26 14.91
N THR A 193 -8.30 2.66 14.74
CA THR A 193 -8.78 3.47 13.60
C THR A 193 -7.90 4.69 13.26
N TYR A 194 -7.29 5.35 14.25
CA TYR A 194 -6.43 6.51 14.00
C TYR A 194 -5.05 6.12 13.45
N TYR A 195 -4.51 4.98 13.88
CA TYR A 195 -3.26 4.41 13.40
C TYR A 195 -3.42 3.96 11.94
N GLU A 196 -4.43 3.13 11.67
CA GLU A 196 -4.77 2.58 10.34
C GLU A 196 -4.99 3.65 9.26
N ARG A 197 -5.48 4.84 9.66
CA ARG A 197 -5.68 5.98 8.76
C ARG A 197 -4.39 6.65 8.29
N ILE A 198 -3.29 6.42 8.99
CA ILE A 198 -1.97 7.01 8.72
C ILE A 198 -0.88 5.93 8.63
N GLU A 199 -1.26 4.67 8.49
CA GLU A 199 -0.34 3.53 8.48
C GLU A 199 0.85 3.72 7.52
N PRO A 200 0.67 4.20 6.26
CA PRO A 200 1.80 4.46 5.36
C PRO A 200 2.79 5.52 5.84
N VAL A 201 2.36 6.35 6.79
CA VAL A 201 3.24 7.31 7.46
C VAL A 201 3.86 6.69 8.71
N ALA A 202 3.10 5.92 9.47
CA ALA A 202 3.57 5.25 10.68
C ALA A 202 4.68 4.23 10.37
N GLU A 203 4.55 3.44 9.31
CA GLU A 203 5.55 2.45 8.85
C GLU A 203 6.91 3.09 8.52
N SER A 204 6.92 4.38 8.15
CA SER A 204 8.13 5.09 7.75
C SER A 204 9.01 5.55 8.93
N PHE A 205 8.53 5.38 10.16
CA PHE A 205 9.27 5.78 11.36
C PHE A 205 10.36 4.77 11.72
N PRO A 206 11.56 5.25 12.09
CA PRO A 206 12.70 4.38 12.39
C PRO A 206 12.54 3.60 13.70
N ASN A 207 13.51 2.74 14.00
CA ASN A 207 13.61 1.96 15.25
C ASN A 207 12.45 0.96 15.44
N ASP A 208 11.99 0.36 14.35
CA ASP A 208 10.92 -0.64 14.32
C ASP A 208 9.66 -0.17 15.07
N LEU A 209 9.34 1.13 14.96
CA LEU A 209 8.22 1.71 15.70
C LEU A 209 6.88 1.07 15.29
N ASP A 210 6.68 0.84 13.99
CA ASP A 210 5.50 0.14 13.49
C ASP A 210 5.40 -1.30 14.04
N PRO A 211 6.42 -2.18 13.92
CA PRO A 211 6.36 -3.49 14.55
C PRO A 211 6.14 -3.49 16.08
N ARG A 212 6.63 -2.46 16.78
CA ARG A 212 6.37 -2.30 18.23
C ARG A 212 4.89 -2.02 18.53
N ILE A 213 4.21 -1.32 17.63
CA ILE A 213 2.80 -0.93 17.76
C ILE A 213 1.87 -2.01 17.22
N ASP A 214 2.17 -2.60 16.05
CA ASP A 214 1.17 -3.33 15.25
C ASP A 214 1.64 -4.67 14.66
N LEU A 215 2.75 -5.24 15.12
CA LEU A 215 3.19 -6.53 14.59
C LEU A 215 2.22 -7.67 14.93
N ARG A 216 1.83 -8.43 13.91
CA ARG A 216 0.96 -9.62 14.04
C ARG A 216 1.75 -10.84 14.52
N GLU A 217 1.07 -11.77 15.20
CA GLU A 217 1.71 -13.01 15.68
C GLU A 217 2.31 -13.84 14.52
N ALA A 218 1.67 -13.82 13.35
CA ALA A 218 2.10 -14.58 12.18
C ALA A 218 3.45 -14.12 11.61
N ASP A 219 3.82 -12.85 11.84
CA ASP A 219 5.02 -12.22 11.29
C ASP A 219 6.19 -12.20 12.27
N LEU A 220 6.00 -12.73 13.48
CA LEU A 220 7.05 -12.76 14.50
C LEU A 220 8.27 -13.56 14.05
N GLU A 221 9.41 -12.90 14.07
CA GLU A 221 10.68 -13.58 13.87
C GLU A 221 11.11 -14.39 15.12
N PRO A 222 11.85 -15.49 14.94
CA PRO A 222 12.34 -16.28 16.06
C PRO A 222 13.12 -15.45 17.09
N GLY A 223 12.57 -15.31 18.29
CA GLY A 223 13.19 -14.57 19.39
C GLY A 223 12.89 -13.07 19.42
N GLN A 224 12.11 -12.56 18.46
CA GLN A 224 11.60 -11.19 18.51
C GLN A 224 10.67 -11.02 19.71
N ARG A 225 10.78 -9.88 20.40
CA ARG A 225 9.86 -9.53 21.47
C ARG A 225 8.55 -9.04 20.86
N TRP A 226 7.44 -9.67 21.20
CA TRP A 226 6.12 -9.27 20.72
C TRP A 226 5.45 -8.26 21.66
N THR A 227 5.05 -7.11 21.14
CA THR A 227 4.39 -6.00 21.85
C THR A 227 3.19 -5.48 21.05
N GLY A 228 2.61 -4.35 21.45
CA GLY A 228 1.63 -3.65 20.61
C GLY A 228 0.18 -4.13 20.73
N PHE A 229 -0.65 -3.68 19.79
CA PHE A 229 -2.09 -3.94 19.73
C PHE A 229 -2.39 -5.44 19.66
N HIS A 230 -1.83 -6.18 18.70
CA HIS A 230 -2.16 -7.59 18.51
C HIS A 230 -1.70 -8.50 19.66
N ARG A 231 -0.60 -8.12 20.35
CA ARG A 231 -0.19 -8.80 21.58
C ARG A 231 -1.24 -8.64 22.68
N LEU A 232 -1.85 -7.46 22.81
CA LEU A 232 -2.93 -7.18 23.76
C LEU A 232 -4.29 -7.76 23.30
N GLU A 233 -4.54 -7.79 22.00
CA GLU A 233 -5.69 -8.46 21.39
C GLU A 233 -5.73 -9.94 21.82
N LYS A 234 -4.60 -10.65 21.70
CA LYS A 234 -4.53 -12.06 22.13
C LYS A 234 -4.84 -12.24 23.61
N ASP A 235 -4.32 -11.36 24.49
CA ASP A 235 -4.63 -11.40 25.92
C ASP A 235 -6.13 -11.19 26.18
N LEU A 236 -6.75 -10.27 25.48
CA LEU A 236 -8.16 -9.94 25.67
C LEU A 236 -9.08 -11.06 25.16
N TRP A 237 -8.81 -11.65 23.99
CA TRP A 237 -9.72 -12.60 23.34
C TRP A 237 -9.42 -14.08 23.62
N VAL A 238 -8.16 -14.45 23.80
CA VAL A 238 -7.74 -15.86 23.87
C VAL A 238 -7.18 -16.21 25.23
N ASP A 239 -6.22 -15.43 25.69
CA ASP A 239 -5.24 -15.88 26.67
C ASP A 239 -5.55 -15.44 28.11
N GLY A 240 -6.40 -14.42 28.26
CA GLY A 240 -6.55 -13.67 29.49
C GLY A 240 -5.31 -12.81 29.80
N LEU A 241 -5.48 -11.82 30.69
CA LEU A 241 -4.36 -10.96 31.10
C LEU A 241 -3.24 -11.81 31.73
N LYS A 242 -2.02 -11.57 31.26
CA LYS A 242 -0.77 -12.19 31.71
C LYS A 242 -0.04 -11.27 32.72
N PRO A 243 0.98 -11.79 33.45
CA PRO A 243 1.75 -10.96 34.38
C PRO A 243 2.42 -9.72 33.74
N ASP A 244 2.75 -9.79 32.45
CA ASP A 244 3.40 -8.74 31.65
C ASP A 244 2.41 -7.84 30.88
N THR A 245 1.10 -8.14 30.85
CA THR A 245 0.13 -7.35 30.06
C THR A 245 0.18 -5.85 30.38
N ASN A 246 0.32 -5.48 31.66
CA ASN A 246 0.42 -4.08 32.04
C ASN A 246 1.70 -3.41 31.51
N GLU A 247 2.81 -4.15 31.39
CA GLU A 247 4.06 -3.66 30.79
C GLU A 247 3.88 -3.46 29.28
N ILE A 248 3.25 -4.41 28.58
CA ILE A 248 2.93 -4.28 27.15
C ILE A 248 1.99 -3.09 26.89
N ALA A 249 0.98 -2.91 27.74
CA ALA A 249 0.03 -1.82 27.62
C ALA A 249 0.68 -0.45 27.86
N ASP A 250 1.58 -0.35 28.86
CA ASP A 250 2.35 0.87 29.09
C ASP A 250 3.33 1.17 27.94
N GLN A 251 3.93 0.12 27.35
CA GLN A 251 4.80 0.24 26.17
C GLN A 251 4.03 0.78 24.96
N LEU A 252 2.83 0.26 24.67
CA LEU A 252 1.99 0.75 23.57
C LEU A 252 1.70 2.26 23.70
N VAL A 253 1.40 2.75 24.91
CA VAL A 253 1.20 4.21 25.15
C VAL A 253 2.48 5.00 24.86
N ALA A 254 3.65 4.47 25.23
CA ALA A 254 4.92 5.11 24.96
C ALA A 254 5.22 5.17 23.46
N ASP A 255 4.97 4.07 22.74
CA ASP A 255 5.22 3.98 21.29
C ASP A 255 4.32 4.93 20.50
N VAL A 256 3.02 5.02 20.81
CA VAL A 256 2.14 5.99 20.11
C VAL A 256 2.48 7.44 20.44
N LYS A 257 3.09 7.71 21.60
CA LYS A 257 3.63 9.04 21.94
C LYS A 257 4.91 9.34 21.17
N GLU A 258 5.79 8.36 20.99
CA GLU A 258 6.97 8.47 20.13
C GLU A 258 6.56 8.79 18.69
N LEU A 259 5.56 8.11 18.14
CA LEU A 259 4.99 8.41 16.82
C LEU A 259 4.45 9.84 16.74
N ASN A 260 3.64 10.24 17.73
CA ASN A 260 3.07 11.59 17.81
C ASN A 260 4.16 12.68 17.89
N ASP A 261 5.21 12.47 18.67
CA ASP A 261 6.32 13.41 18.78
C ASP A 261 7.13 13.45 17.48
N GLY A 262 7.33 12.30 16.84
CA GLY A 262 7.99 12.15 15.56
C GLY A 262 7.32 12.95 14.44
N VAL A 263 6.00 12.83 14.26
CA VAL A 263 5.26 13.60 13.23
C VAL A 263 5.21 15.10 13.53
N LYS A 264 5.41 15.50 14.78
CA LYS A 264 5.47 16.90 15.22
C LYS A 264 6.87 17.50 15.19
N ALA A 265 7.90 16.69 14.99
CA ALA A 265 9.26 17.17 14.90
C ALA A 265 9.38 18.23 13.78
N SER A 266 10.18 19.27 14.03
CA SER A 266 10.31 20.42 13.13
C SER A 266 11.01 20.06 11.81
N ASP A 267 11.86 19.03 11.85
CA ASP A 267 12.62 18.47 10.75
C ASP A 267 11.87 17.33 10.02
N TRP A 268 10.76 16.83 10.57
CA TRP A 268 9.91 15.88 9.86
C TRP A 268 9.09 16.60 8.78
N THR A 269 9.24 16.19 7.53
CA THR A 269 8.53 16.74 6.37
C THR A 269 7.79 15.64 5.63
N ILE A 270 6.69 16.00 4.98
CA ILE A 270 5.95 15.12 4.07
C ILE A 270 6.35 15.44 2.64
N ASP A 271 6.69 14.42 1.88
CA ASP A 271 6.85 14.48 0.42
C ASP A 271 5.50 14.17 -0.24
N SER A 272 5.01 15.09 -1.07
CA SER A 272 3.74 14.96 -1.79
C SER A 272 3.66 13.73 -2.70
N THR A 273 4.79 13.22 -3.21
CA THR A 273 4.82 11.97 -3.98
C THR A 273 4.74 10.73 -3.10
N GLN A 274 5.22 10.80 -1.85
CA GLN A 274 4.98 9.76 -0.84
C GLN A 274 3.51 9.71 -0.43
N ILE A 275 2.78 10.83 -0.41
CA ILE A 275 1.34 10.84 -0.08
C ILE A 275 0.56 9.94 -1.06
N ALA A 276 0.77 10.11 -2.36
CA ALA A 276 0.09 9.32 -3.37
C ALA A 276 0.59 7.86 -3.43
N GLY A 277 1.89 7.64 -3.22
CA GLY A 277 2.48 6.31 -3.16
C GLY A 277 1.97 5.49 -1.98
N GLY A 278 2.01 6.05 -0.77
CA GLY A 278 1.50 5.40 0.44
C GLY A 278 0.00 5.13 0.37
N ALA A 279 -0.79 6.03 -0.22
CA ALA A 279 -2.21 5.77 -0.47
C ALA A 279 -2.44 4.55 -1.37
N GLN A 280 -1.57 4.32 -2.36
CA GLN A 280 -1.62 3.13 -3.21
C GLN A 280 -1.16 1.88 -2.45
N GLY A 281 -0.04 1.94 -1.73
CA GLY A 281 0.49 0.82 -0.94
C GLY A 281 -0.57 0.25 -0.01
N LEU A 282 -1.19 1.14 0.77
CA LEU A 282 -2.27 0.79 1.70
C LEU A 282 -3.47 0.11 1.01
N LEU A 283 -3.85 0.55 -0.20
CA LEU A 283 -4.94 -0.07 -0.95
C LEU A 283 -4.56 -1.44 -1.51
N ASP A 284 -3.32 -1.58 -1.99
CA ASP A 284 -2.78 -2.85 -2.48
C ASP A 284 -2.69 -3.87 -1.35
N GLU A 285 -2.32 -3.44 -0.14
CA GLU A 285 -2.26 -4.26 1.06
C GLU A 285 -3.65 -4.78 1.46
N VAL A 286 -4.62 -3.88 1.63
CA VAL A 286 -5.99 -4.28 1.98
C VAL A 286 -6.56 -5.29 0.98
N ALA A 287 -6.28 -5.12 -0.32
CA ALA A 287 -6.81 -5.99 -1.35
C ALA A 287 -6.22 -7.41 -1.35
N LYS A 288 -4.99 -7.60 -0.85
CA LYS A 288 -4.21 -8.84 -1.05
C LYS A 288 -3.90 -9.60 0.23
N SER A 289 -3.53 -8.91 1.30
CA SER A 289 -3.20 -9.51 2.59
C SER A 289 -4.41 -9.38 3.52
N LYS A 290 -4.76 -8.15 3.92
CA LYS A 290 -5.75 -7.91 4.98
C LYS A 290 -7.13 -8.47 4.65
N ILE A 291 -7.54 -8.57 3.37
CA ILE A 291 -8.81 -9.17 2.95
C ILE A 291 -9.02 -10.62 3.44
N SER A 292 -7.96 -11.35 3.82
CA SER A 292 -8.09 -12.69 4.37
C SER A 292 -8.67 -12.70 5.80
N GLY A 293 -8.59 -11.57 6.50
CA GLY A 293 -8.91 -11.44 7.93
C GLY A 293 -7.74 -11.82 8.82
N GLU A 294 -6.51 -11.59 8.33
CA GLU A 294 -5.27 -11.94 9.03
C GLU A 294 -4.81 -10.89 10.03
N GLU A 295 -5.32 -9.67 9.93
CA GLU A 295 -4.92 -8.53 10.76
C GLU A 295 -5.38 -8.76 12.21
N ASP A 296 -6.68 -8.89 12.40
CA ASP A 296 -7.32 -9.09 13.70
C ASP A 296 -7.74 -10.56 13.87
N ILE A 297 -6.78 -11.48 13.84
CA ILE A 297 -7.06 -12.92 13.82
C ILE A 297 -7.78 -13.43 15.09
N PHE A 298 -7.75 -12.67 16.19
CA PHE A 298 -8.38 -13.06 17.46
C PHE A 298 -9.74 -12.37 17.69
N SER A 299 -9.86 -11.09 17.32
CA SER A 299 -11.03 -10.25 17.57
C SER A 299 -11.96 -10.15 16.36
N HIS A 300 -11.44 -10.41 15.16
CA HIS A 300 -12.13 -10.30 13.87
C HIS A 300 -12.72 -8.90 13.63
N THR A 301 -11.97 -7.85 13.97
CA THR A 301 -12.38 -6.45 13.79
C THR A 301 -11.85 -5.79 12.52
N ASP A 302 -11.39 -6.58 11.55
CA ASP A 302 -10.71 -6.13 10.33
C ASP A 302 -11.50 -5.09 9.51
N LEU A 303 -12.85 -5.08 9.60
CA LEU A 303 -13.67 -4.08 8.90
C LEU A 303 -13.49 -2.65 9.41
N TRP A 304 -13.10 -2.46 10.67
CA TRP A 304 -12.74 -1.13 11.17
C TRP A 304 -11.44 -0.65 10.52
N ASP A 305 -10.46 -1.54 10.44
CA ASP A 305 -9.15 -1.28 9.87
C ASP A 305 -9.28 -1.02 8.37
N PHE A 306 -9.98 -1.87 7.62
CA PHE A 306 -10.26 -1.63 6.19
C PHE A 306 -10.91 -0.27 5.97
N ASN A 307 -11.94 0.06 6.74
CA ASN A 307 -12.62 1.34 6.62
C ASN A 307 -11.68 2.51 6.94
N ALA A 308 -10.81 2.37 7.95
CA ALA A 308 -9.83 3.37 8.32
C ALA A 308 -8.75 3.54 7.23
N ASN A 309 -8.25 2.46 6.66
CA ASN A 309 -7.29 2.46 5.56
C ASN A 309 -7.88 3.16 4.32
N ILE A 310 -9.11 2.80 3.91
CA ILE A 310 -9.79 3.47 2.79
C ILE A 310 -9.96 4.97 3.04
N GLN A 311 -10.31 5.38 4.27
CA GLN A 311 -10.43 6.80 4.64
C GLN A 311 -9.07 7.53 4.63
N GLY A 312 -8.01 6.85 5.07
CA GLY A 312 -6.63 7.34 5.00
C GLY A 312 -6.20 7.60 3.57
N SER A 313 -6.32 6.59 2.70
CA SER A 313 -6.00 6.71 1.27
C SER A 313 -6.84 7.78 0.57
N GLN A 314 -8.13 7.89 0.90
CA GLN A 314 -8.99 8.94 0.33
C GLN A 314 -8.51 10.33 0.75
N THR A 315 -8.12 10.52 2.01
CA THR A 315 -7.60 11.80 2.50
C THR A 315 -6.26 12.15 1.88
N ALA A 316 -5.38 11.17 1.73
CA ALA A 316 -4.10 11.31 1.03
C ALA A 316 -4.32 11.78 -0.42
N VAL A 317 -5.19 11.12 -1.18
CA VAL A 317 -5.56 11.55 -2.54
C VAL A 317 -6.23 12.93 -2.54
N ALA A 318 -7.11 13.21 -1.56
CA ALA A 318 -7.79 14.50 -1.42
C ALA A 318 -6.79 15.66 -1.29
N SER A 319 -5.68 15.44 -0.59
CA SER A 319 -4.65 16.47 -0.37
C SER A 319 -3.96 16.92 -1.67
N VAL A 320 -3.86 16.05 -2.68
CA VAL A 320 -3.19 16.33 -3.97
C VAL A 320 -4.17 16.69 -5.09
N ARG A 321 -5.48 16.77 -4.80
CA ARG A 321 -6.52 17.12 -5.80
C ARG A 321 -6.29 18.43 -6.54
N PRO A 322 -5.81 19.52 -5.91
CA PRO A 322 -5.54 20.75 -6.65
C PRO A 322 -4.54 20.57 -7.81
N ILE A 323 -3.64 19.59 -7.73
CA ILE A 323 -2.66 19.25 -8.76
C ILE A 323 -3.27 18.23 -9.73
N LEU A 324 -3.87 17.15 -9.18
CA LEU A 324 -4.48 16.09 -9.97
C LEU A 324 -5.58 16.62 -10.90
N ASP A 325 -6.50 17.45 -10.39
CA ASP A 325 -7.64 17.94 -11.17
C ASP A 325 -7.24 18.98 -12.21
N GLU A 326 -6.13 19.69 -12.01
CA GLU A 326 -5.57 20.58 -13.04
C GLU A 326 -4.97 19.77 -14.19
N ARG A 327 -4.23 18.70 -13.86
CA ARG A 327 -3.46 17.93 -14.85
C ARG A 327 -4.26 16.82 -15.52
N ASN A 328 -5.18 16.19 -14.80
CA ASN A 328 -6.01 15.09 -15.26
C ASN A 328 -7.35 15.01 -14.49
N PRO A 329 -8.30 15.91 -14.78
CA PRO A 329 -9.60 15.94 -14.10
C PRO A 329 -10.44 14.67 -14.28
N ASP A 330 -10.23 13.93 -15.37
CA ASP A 330 -10.95 12.68 -15.61
C ASP A 330 -10.42 11.54 -14.75
N LEU A 331 -9.12 11.50 -14.45
CA LEU A 331 -8.58 10.57 -13.44
C LEU A 331 -9.17 10.89 -12.06
N GLY A 332 -9.22 12.17 -11.66
CA GLY A 332 -9.83 12.60 -10.41
C GLY A 332 -11.26 12.06 -10.22
N LYS A 333 -12.12 12.21 -11.23
CA LYS A 333 -13.50 11.68 -11.20
C LYS A 333 -13.55 10.16 -11.06
N ARG A 334 -12.67 9.43 -11.76
CA ARG A 334 -12.65 7.95 -11.66
C ARG A 334 -12.22 7.51 -10.27
N VAL A 335 -11.24 8.16 -9.67
CA VAL A 335 -10.81 7.87 -8.30
C VAL A 335 -11.95 8.13 -7.31
N ASP A 336 -12.66 9.26 -7.42
CA ASP A 336 -13.82 9.57 -6.55
C ASP A 336 -14.91 8.50 -6.66
N GLN A 337 -15.22 8.07 -7.90
CA GLN A 337 -16.18 7.02 -8.14
C GLN A 337 -15.76 5.70 -7.47
N ARG A 338 -14.48 5.31 -7.59
CA ARG A 338 -13.98 4.06 -7.00
C ARG A 338 -14.00 4.08 -5.47
N PHE A 339 -13.65 5.20 -4.84
CA PHE A 339 -13.79 5.35 -3.38
C PHE A 339 -15.25 5.18 -2.95
N ALA A 340 -16.18 5.87 -3.61
CA ALA A 340 -17.61 5.75 -3.30
C ALA A 340 -18.16 4.32 -3.49
N GLU A 341 -17.67 3.59 -4.49
CA GLU A 341 -18.04 2.18 -4.71
C GLU A 341 -17.56 1.28 -3.56
N VAL A 342 -16.32 1.44 -3.10
CA VAL A 342 -15.75 0.66 -1.97
C VAL A 342 -16.46 1.01 -0.66
N GLU A 343 -16.65 2.30 -0.36
CA GLU A 343 -17.37 2.77 0.83
C GLU A 343 -18.80 2.20 0.87
N ALA A 344 -19.51 2.21 -0.26
CA ALA A 344 -20.86 1.66 -0.35
C ALA A 344 -20.90 0.14 -0.15
N LEU A 345 -19.81 -0.59 -0.42
CA LEU A 345 -19.69 -2.00 -0.08
C LEU A 345 -19.46 -2.19 1.42
N LEU A 346 -18.51 -1.45 2.01
CA LEU A 346 -18.20 -1.50 3.44
C LEU A 346 -19.42 -1.17 4.31
N GLU A 347 -20.22 -0.19 3.89
CA GLU A 347 -21.43 0.24 4.62
C GLU A 347 -22.46 -0.88 4.80
N LYS A 348 -22.47 -1.90 3.93
CA LYS A 348 -23.37 -3.06 4.06
C LYS A 348 -23.08 -3.89 5.31
N TYR A 349 -21.87 -3.77 5.86
CA TYR A 349 -21.42 -4.51 7.02
C TYR A 349 -21.57 -3.73 8.33
N ARG A 350 -22.14 -2.52 8.29
CA ARG A 350 -22.39 -1.72 9.50
C ARG A 350 -23.33 -2.44 10.47
N GLN A 351 -23.01 -2.33 11.76
CA GLN A 351 -23.86 -2.75 12.86
C GLN A 351 -23.79 -1.71 13.99
N GLY A 352 -24.86 -0.93 14.14
CA GLY A 352 -24.86 0.21 15.06
C GLY A 352 -23.80 1.24 14.64
N ASP A 353 -23.00 1.70 15.61
CA ASP A 353 -21.90 2.64 15.35
C ASP A 353 -20.62 1.96 14.83
N GLY A 354 -20.62 0.63 14.73
CA GLY A 354 -19.48 -0.19 14.30
C GLY A 354 -19.78 -1.07 13.09
N PHE A 355 -19.10 -2.20 12.99
CA PHE A 355 -19.28 -3.22 11.94
C PHE A 355 -19.64 -4.58 12.55
N VAL A 356 -20.08 -5.52 11.71
CA VAL A 356 -20.05 -6.93 12.07
C VAL A 356 -18.59 -7.40 12.18
N THR A 357 -18.36 -8.49 12.93
CA THR A 357 -17.06 -9.16 12.95
C THR A 357 -16.77 -9.84 11.62
N TYR A 358 -15.50 -9.91 11.21
CA TYR A 358 -15.10 -10.32 9.85
C TYR A 358 -15.35 -11.80 9.54
N ASP A 359 -15.48 -12.64 10.57
CA ASP A 359 -15.94 -14.03 10.47
C ASP A 359 -17.37 -14.15 9.88
N LYS A 360 -18.16 -13.08 9.90
CA LYS A 360 -19.50 -13.01 9.28
C LYS A 360 -19.46 -12.60 7.81
N VAL A 361 -18.34 -12.08 7.31
CA VAL A 361 -18.19 -11.71 5.90
C VAL A 361 -17.87 -12.97 5.11
N THR A 362 -18.79 -13.36 4.23
CA THR A 362 -18.66 -14.62 3.48
C THR A 362 -17.60 -14.54 2.39
N GLU A 363 -17.03 -15.68 1.98
CA GLU A 363 -16.02 -15.71 0.92
C GLU A 363 -16.43 -14.97 -0.37
N PRO A 364 -17.67 -15.12 -0.91
CA PRO A 364 -18.10 -14.32 -2.07
C PRO A 364 -18.12 -12.81 -1.83
N GLU A 365 -18.42 -12.38 -0.60
CA GLU A 365 -18.41 -10.98 -0.18
C GLU A 365 -16.98 -10.44 -0.05
N ARG A 366 -16.07 -11.21 0.55
CA ARG A 366 -14.63 -10.90 0.62
C ARG A 366 -14.05 -10.70 -0.78
N GLN A 367 -14.37 -11.59 -1.71
CA GLN A 367 -13.95 -11.46 -3.11
C GLN A 367 -14.57 -10.25 -3.82
N ALA A 368 -15.80 -9.85 -3.46
CA ALA A 368 -16.42 -8.66 -4.02
C ALA A 368 -15.74 -7.39 -3.52
N LEU A 369 -15.38 -7.34 -2.23
CA LEU A 369 -14.63 -6.24 -1.65
C LEU A 369 -13.21 -6.17 -2.24
N SER A 370 -12.47 -7.28 -2.28
CA SER A 370 -11.14 -7.39 -2.92
C SER A 370 -11.13 -6.79 -4.33
N ARG A 371 -12.06 -7.23 -5.20
CA ARG A 371 -12.14 -6.72 -6.58
C ARG A 371 -12.42 -5.22 -6.67
N ALA A 372 -13.22 -4.68 -5.74
CA ALA A 372 -13.52 -3.25 -5.72
C ALA A 372 -12.29 -2.44 -5.27
N ILE A 373 -11.56 -2.93 -4.28
CA ILE A 373 -10.32 -2.31 -3.79
C ILE A 373 -9.21 -2.42 -4.83
N ASP A 374 -9.06 -3.56 -5.51
CA ASP A 374 -8.15 -3.71 -6.66
C ASP A 374 -8.43 -2.67 -7.76
N ALA A 375 -9.72 -2.47 -8.08
CA ALA A 375 -10.13 -1.48 -9.09
C ALA A 375 -9.86 -0.04 -8.63
N LEU A 376 -9.97 0.24 -7.33
CA LEU A 376 -9.60 1.52 -6.73
C LEU A 376 -8.08 1.73 -6.77
N SER A 377 -7.29 0.76 -6.32
CA SER A 377 -5.82 0.79 -6.37
C SER A 377 -5.31 1.03 -7.80
N ALA A 378 -5.91 0.39 -8.80
CA ALA A 378 -5.55 0.58 -10.21
C ALA A 378 -5.71 2.05 -10.69
N GLU A 379 -6.70 2.79 -10.19
CA GLU A 379 -6.83 4.22 -10.51
C GLU A 379 -5.89 5.07 -9.65
N VAL A 380 -5.77 4.78 -8.34
CA VAL A 380 -4.89 5.53 -7.42
C VAL A 380 -3.42 5.43 -7.82
N SER A 381 -2.97 4.27 -8.32
CA SER A 381 -1.59 4.07 -8.80
C SER A 381 -1.17 5.03 -9.93
N GLN A 382 -2.13 5.60 -10.67
CA GLN A 382 -1.84 6.59 -11.71
C GLN A 382 -1.62 8.00 -11.14
N VAL A 383 -2.09 8.28 -9.92
CA VAL A 383 -2.06 9.62 -9.31
C VAL A 383 -0.62 10.10 -9.15
N GLN A 384 0.27 9.26 -8.61
CA GLN A 384 1.67 9.63 -8.38
C GLN A 384 2.35 10.11 -9.67
N GLY A 385 2.16 9.37 -10.78
CA GLY A 385 2.72 9.75 -12.08
C GLY A 385 2.13 11.05 -12.66
N VAL A 386 0.86 11.35 -12.39
CA VAL A 386 0.22 12.59 -12.84
C VAL A 386 0.69 13.80 -12.01
N ILE A 387 0.83 13.63 -10.70
CA ILE A 387 1.18 14.74 -9.81
C ILE A 387 2.68 15.00 -9.72
N ALA A 388 3.55 14.03 -10.04
CA ALA A 388 4.99 14.19 -9.89
C ALA A 388 5.49 15.52 -10.51
N PRO A 389 6.42 16.24 -9.83
CA PRO A 389 7.09 17.40 -10.41
C PRO A 389 7.63 17.08 -11.81
N GLN A 390 7.37 17.96 -12.78
CA GLN A 390 7.79 17.81 -14.17
C GLN A 390 9.04 18.63 -14.49
#